data_AF-A0A409XNS8-F1
#
_entry.id   AF-A0A409XNS8-F1
#
_cell.length_a   1.000
_cell.length_b   1.000
_cell.length_c   1.000
_cell.angle_alpha   90.00
_cell.angle_beta   90.00
_cell.angle_gamma   90.00
#
_symmetry.space_group_name_H-M   'P 1'
#
loop_
_entity.id
_entity.type
_entity.pdbx_description
1 polymer ?
#
loop_
_entity_poly.entity_id
_entity_poly.type
_entity_poly.pdbx_seq_one_letter_code
_entity_poly.pdbx_strand_id
1 'polypeptide(L)'
;MPALAYPPFPDDVPTHPLLIIDYQLIKNRNAEEIEKLWEAGTKLGFWYLKNHGADELVDGMFSLGAEVMALPMEEKLRFEQGDDGMSFGYKAAGANAVDATGERDTVEFLNVAKDDALAWPQQARRAYPDTANARMESTIVPFVKKSLEVNNTLLEVFNDRLGLPSGTLLRFHTAGEYSGSEARIIKNPPTSNTTKQAIGSHTDFGTLSFLHNRLGGLQVFVPGAESWQYVKPIPNHAICNIGDALAIFSGGILRSNLHRVIPPPGLQAGLERWSLVFFTRPGNSSLLTALVQDSPMIAEAVRSSPPGKFETGSTALDWFSRRIKNQRIKNRKGPETWMASRGTEQVEV
;
A
#
# COMPACT_ATOMS: atom_id res chain seq x y z
N MET A 1 12.97 -19.82 3.55
CA MET A 1 12.33 -21.08 3.10
C MET A 1 12.72 -21.30 1.65
N PRO A 2 13.30 -22.45 1.26
CA PRO A 2 13.46 -22.76 -0.17
C PRO A 2 12.09 -22.69 -0.83
N ALA A 3 12.01 -22.09 -2.02
CA ALA A 3 10.76 -21.89 -2.72
C ALA A 3 10.07 -23.24 -2.95
N LEU A 4 9.08 -23.56 -2.10
CA LEU A 4 8.06 -24.51 -2.46
C LEU A 4 7.48 -24.00 -3.78
N ALA A 5 7.58 -24.79 -4.84
CA ALA A 5 6.90 -24.50 -6.08
C ALA A 5 5.41 -24.38 -5.74
N TYR A 6 4.91 -23.16 -5.68
CA TYR A 6 3.49 -22.93 -5.43
C TYR A 6 2.69 -23.58 -6.57
N PRO A 7 1.47 -24.08 -6.30
CA PRO A 7 0.57 -24.51 -7.35
C PRO A 7 0.44 -23.40 -8.40
N PRO A 8 0.36 -23.74 -9.69
CA PRO A 8 0.26 -22.74 -10.75
C PRO A 8 -0.94 -21.83 -10.50
N PHE A 9 -0.77 -20.56 -10.86
CA PHE A 9 -1.90 -19.64 -10.89
C PHE A 9 -2.87 -20.12 -11.98
N PRO A 10 -4.18 -20.28 -11.67
CA PRO A 10 -5.15 -20.82 -12.62
C PRO A 10 -5.37 -19.89 -13.81
N ASP A 11 -5.58 -20.47 -14.99
CA ASP A 11 -5.79 -19.73 -16.24
C ASP A 11 -7.29 -19.48 -16.55
N ASP A 12 -8.20 -19.98 -15.71
CA ASP A 12 -9.66 -19.91 -15.86
C ASP A 12 -10.32 -18.82 -14.99
N VAL A 13 -9.52 -17.91 -14.41
CA VAL A 13 -10.02 -16.76 -13.64
C VAL A 13 -9.73 -15.45 -14.36
N PRO A 14 -10.61 -14.44 -14.27
CA PRO A 14 -10.33 -13.13 -14.86
C PRO A 14 -9.05 -12.51 -14.26
N THR A 15 -8.10 -12.15 -15.12
CA THR A 15 -6.86 -11.47 -14.72
C THR A 15 -6.69 -10.17 -15.47
N HIS A 16 -6.13 -9.17 -14.81
CA HIS A 16 -5.70 -7.94 -15.46
C HIS A 16 -4.18 -7.95 -15.66
N PRO A 17 -3.67 -7.82 -16.91
CA PRO A 17 -2.25 -7.65 -17.14
C PRO A 17 -1.82 -6.25 -16.69
N LEU A 18 -0.80 -6.15 -15.85
CA LEU A 18 -0.17 -4.87 -15.54
C LEU A 18 1.02 -4.62 -16.47
N LEU A 19 1.28 -3.35 -16.77
CA LEU A 19 2.51 -2.95 -17.45
C LEU A 19 3.71 -3.34 -16.58
N ILE A 20 4.75 -3.88 -17.21
CA ILE A 20 6.02 -4.21 -16.54
C ILE A 20 6.98 -3.06 -16.77
N ILE A 21 7.43 -2.47 -15.66
CA ILE A 21 8.38 -1.37 -15.61
C ILE A 21 9.72 -1.87 -15.07
N ASP A 22 10.81 -1.49 -15.73
CA ASP A 22 12.18 -1.77 -15.32
C ASP A 22 12.74 -0.60 -14.49
N TYR A 23 12.98 -0.86 -13.21
CA TYR A 23 13.48 0.16 -12.29
C TYR A 23 14.84 0.75 -12.71
N GLN A 24 15.73 -0.06 -13.30
CA GLN A 24 17.06 0.44 -13.70
C GLN A 24 16.96 1.40 -14.89
N LEU A 25 16.05 1.13 -15.84
CA LEU A 25 15.79 2.04 -16.94
C LEU A 25 15.15 3.35 -16.45
N ILE A 26 14.24 3.28 -15.48
CA ILE A 26 13.70 4.47 -14.82
C ILE A 26 14.80 5.28 -14.13
N LYS A 27 15.68 4.63 -13.36
CA LYS A 27 16.81 5.27 -12.67
C LYS A 27 17.77 5.95 -13.66
N ASN A 28 17.94 5.35 -14.84
CA ASN A 28 18.74 5.90 -15.94
C ASN A 28 17.98 6.92 -16.82
N ARG A 29 16.78 7.35 -16.39
CA ARG A 29 15.93 8.31 -17.09
C ARG A 29 15.62 7.92 -18.55
N ASN A 30 15.48 6.62 -18.83
CA ASN A 30 15.09 6.14 -20.16
C ASN A 30 13.69 6.66 -20.52
N ALA A 31 13.58 7.35 -21.65
CA ALA A 31 12.34 8.03 -22.05
C ALA A 31 11.17 7.07 -22.29
N GLU A 32 11.39 5.95 -22.99
CA GLU A 32 10.34 4.97 -23.28
C GLU A 32 9.80 4.34 -22.00
N GLU A 33 10.68 4.03 -21.04
CA GLU A 33 10.27 3.44 -19.77
C GLU A 33 9.51 4.44 -18.88
N ILE A 34 9.90 5.71 -18.93
CA ILE A 34 9.16 6.81 -18.27
C ILE A 34 7.75 6.94 -18.87
N GLU A 35 7.59 6.85 -20.19
CA GLU A 35 6.27 6.89 -20.82
C GLU A 35 5.40 5.69 -20.39
N LYS A 36 5.97 4.48 -20.30
CA LYS A 36 5.24 3.32 -19.78
C LYS A 36 4.81 3.50 -18.33
N LEU A 37 5.67 4.05 -17.48
CA LEU A 37 5.33 4.35 -16.08
C LEU A 37 4.23 5.41 -16.00
N TRP A 38 4.32 6.45 -16.83
CA TRP A 38 3.30 7.49 -16.94
C TRP A 38 1.96 6.92 -17.39
N GLU A 39 1.94 6.06 -18.40
CA GLU A 39 0.75 5.34 -18.84
C GLU A 39 0.16 4.49 -17.72
N ALA A 40 0.98 3.71 -17.02
CA ALA A 40 0.54 2.89 -15.91
C ALA A 40 -0.11 3.74 -14.80
N GLY A 41 0.53 4.86 -14.43
CA GLY A 41 0.06 5.76 -13.38
C GLY A 41 -1.21 6.54 -13.73
N THR A 42 -1.40 6.90 -15.01
CA THR A 42 -2.54 7.72 -15.46
C THR A 42 -3.77 6.89 -15.87
N LYS A 43 -3.60 5.62 -16.28
CA LYS A 43 -4.72 4.77 -16.70
C LYS A 43 -5.31 3.93 -15.57
N LEU A 44 -4.49 3.08 -14.96
CA LEU A 44 -4.92 2.15 -13.91
C LEU A 44 -4.38 2.53 -12.53
N GLY A 45 -3.21 3.15 -12.45
CA GLY A 45 -2.51 3.41 -11.20
C GLY A 45 -1.77 2.19 -10.63
N PHE A 46 -1.57 1.12 -11.42
CA PHE A 46 -0.89 -0.12 -11.02
C PHE A 46 0.11 -0.57 -12.08
N TRP A 47 1.27 -1.06 -11.65
CA TRP A 47 2.29 -1.69 -12.52
C TRP A 47 3.06 -2.79 -11.79
N TYR A 48 3.69 -3.68 -12.56
CA TYR A 48 4.79 -4.48 -12.05
C TYR A 48 6.09 -3.70 -12.15
N LEU A 49 6.95 -3.82 -11.15
CA LEU A 49 8.29 -3.27 -11.15
C LEU A 49 9.29 -4.41 -11.04
N LYS A 50 10.25 -4.50 -11.97
CA LYS A 50 11.36 -5.46 -11.93
C LYS A 50 12.70 -4.76 -11.75
N ASN A 51 13.75 -5.54 -11.50
CA ASN A 51 15.12 -5.05 -11.35
C ASN A 51 15.28 -3.97 -10.27
N HIS A 52 14.38 -3.96 -9.27
CA HIS A 52 14.42 -3.03 -8.14
C HIS A 52 15.49 -3.41 -7.12
N GLY A 53 15.91 -4.67 -7.05
CA GLY A 53 16.98 -5.13 -6.15
C GLY A 53 16.56 -5.21 -4.68
N ALA A 54 15.31 -5.60 -4.42
CA ALA A 54 14.78 -5.75 -3.05
C ALA A 54 14.43 -7.21 -2.71
N ASP A 55 14.57 -8.15 -3.65
CA ASP A 55 14.05 -9.51 -3.52
C ASP A 55 14.60 -10.26 -2.29
N GLU A 56 15.91 -10.19 -2.06
CA GLU A 56 16.54 -10.81 -0.87
C GLU A 56 16.06 -10.17 0.44
N LEU A 57 15.85 -8.85 0.44
CA LEU A 57 15.34 -8.11 1.61
C LEU A 57 13.91 -8.53 1.94
N VAL A 58 13.10 -8.78 0.91
CA VAL A 58 11.71 -9.23 1.03
C VAL A 58 11.66 -10.62 1.68
N ASP A 59 12.52 -11.54 1.29
CA ASP A 59 12.58 -12.89 1.88
C ASP A 59 13.02 -12.84 3.35
N GLY A 60 13.94 -11.93 3.69
CA GLY A 60 14.29 -11.62 5.06
C GLY A 60 13.08 -11.14 5.87
N MET A 61 12.32 -10.19 5.33
CA MET A 61 11.11 -9.64 5.96
C MET A 61 9.98 -10.68 6.11
N PHE A 62 9.81 -11.60 5.15
CA PHE A 62 8.87 -12.72 5.31
C PHE A 62 9.28 -13.69 6.41
N SER A 63 10.58 -13.99 6.51
CA SER A 63 11.10 -14.84 7.59
C SER A 63 10.87 -14.19 8.95
N LEU A 64 11.12 -12.88 9.06
CA LEU A 64 10.81 -12.09 10.25
C LEU A 64 9.31 -12.14 10.57
N GLY A 65 8.46 -11.97 9.57
CA GLY A 65 7.00 -12.08 9.73
C GLY A 65 6.58 -13.43 10.29
N ALA A 66 7.13 -14.52 9.76
CA ALA A 66 6.85 -15.86 10.24
C ALA A 66 7.25 -16.05 11.71
N GLU A 67 8.43 -15.56 12.10
CA GLU A 67 8.91 -15.60 13.48
C GLU A 67 8.00 -14.80 14.43
N VAL A 68 7.63 -13.56 14.06
CA VAL A 68 6.74 -12.72 14.88
C VAL A 68 5.34 -13.30 14.98
N MET A 69 4.76 -13.79 13.88
CA MET A 69 3.39 -14.33 13.89
C MET A 69 3.29 -15.67 14.62
N ALA A 70 4.40 -16.39 14.80
CA ALA A 70 4.50 -17.60 15.59
C ALA A 70 4.55 -17.36 17.11
N LEU A 71 4.78 -16.12 17.56
CA LEU A 71 4.75 -15.77 18.98
C LEU A 71 3.37 -16.05 19.60
N PRO A 72 3.30 -16.35 20.92
CA PRO A 72 2.05 -16.44 21.64
C PRO A 72 1.20 -15.19 21.44
N MET A 73 -0.12 -15.36 21.31
CA MET A 73 -1.04 -14.24 21.05
C MET A 73 -0.90 -13.13 22.11
N GLU A 74 -0.72 -13.49 23.38
CA GLU A 74 -0.50 -12.54 24.47
C GLU A 74 0.74 -11.65 24.22
N GLU A 75 1.84 -12.23 23.75
CA GLU A 75 3.05 -11.46 23.42
C GLU A 75 2.83 -10.53 22.24
N LYS A 76 2.11 -10.98 21.20
CA LYS A 76 1.77 -10.15 20.04
C LYS A 76 0.86 -8.98 20.43
N LEU A 77 -0.13 -9.21 21.29
CA LEU A 77 -1.11 -8.20 21.72
C LEU A 77 -0.51 -7.10 22.59
N ARG A 78 0.63 -7.32 23.26
CA ARG A 78 1.37 -6.25 23.95
C ARG A 78 1.79 -5.10 23.03
N PHE A 79 1.84 -5.36 21.73
CA PHE A 79 2.22 -4.38 20.70
C PHE A 79 1.05 -4.06 19.78
N GLU A 80 -0.20 -4.23 20.24
CA GLU A 80 -1.36 -3.98 19.40
C GLU A 80 -1.43 -2.52 18.90
N GLN A 81 -2.03 -2.35 17.73
CA GLN A 81 -2.15 -1.04 17.10
C GLN A 81 -3.01 -0.05 17.88
N GLY A 82 -4.01 -0.56 18.60
CA GLY A 82 -5.10 0.22 19.18
C GLY A 82 -6.14 0.67 18.15
N ASP A 83 -7.05 1.52 18.60
CA ASP A 83 -8.24 1.93 17.86
C ASP A 83 -8.29 3.43 17.54
N ASP A 84 -7.27 4.21 17.94
CA ASP A 84 -7.24 5.68 17.85
C ASP A 84 -6.74 6.24 16.52
N GLY A 85 -6.76 5.44 15.45
CA GLY A 85 -6.32 5.89 14.12
C GLY A 85 -4.80 5.80 13.89
N MET A 86 -4.10 4.99 14.68
CA MET A 86 -2.69 4.60 14.47
C MET A 86 -2.61 3.21 13.83
N SER A 87 -1.58 2.96 13.02
CA SER A 87 -1.40 1.67 12.34
C SER A 87 -0.10 0.93 12.66
N PHE A 88 0.78 1.44 13.52
CA PHE A 88 2.06 0.76 13.82
C PHE A 88 1.91 -0.33 14.87
N GLY A 89 2.73 -1.39 14.80
CA GLY A 89 2.62 -2.55 15.68
C GLY A 89 1.75 -3.67 15.10
N TYR A 90 1.28 -4.55 15.98
CA TYR A 90 0.54 -5.75 15.63
C TYR A 90 -0.97 -5.52 15.48
N LYS A 91 -1.58 -6.23 14.55
CA LYS A 91 -3.03 -6.32 14.37
C LYS A 91 -3.44 -7.78 14.27
N ALA A 92 -4.38 -8.19 15.12
CA ALA A 92 -4.96 -9.52 15.12
C ALA A 92 -6.02 -9.69 14.01
N ALA A 93 -6.17 -10.91 13.48
CA ALA A 93 -7.25 -11.25 12.56
C ALA A 93 -8.63 -10.89 13.13
N GLY A 94 -9.49 -10.33 12.28
CA GLY A 94 -10.84 -9.90 12.61
C GLY A 94 -10.97 -8.56 13.32
N ALA A 95 -9.88 -7.80 13.53
CA ALA A 95 -9.98 -6.47 14.15
C ALA A 95 -10.54 -5.39 13.22
N ASN A 96 -10.55 -5.61 11.90
CA ASN A 96 -11.09 -4.66 10.92
C ASN A 96 -12.32 -5.22 10.20
N ALA A 97 -13.23 -4.31 9.85
CA ALA A 97 -14.29 -4.59 8.88
C ALA A 97 -13.71 -4.64 7.47
N VAL A 98 -14.28 -5.47 6.59
CA VAL A 98 -13.96 -5.52 5.15
C VAL A 98 -15.07 -4.95 4.27
N ASP A 99 -16.23 -4.66 4.84
CA ASP A 99 -17.36 -4.08 4.12
C ASP A 99 -18.33 -3.31 5.04
N ALA A 100 -19.40 -2.79 4.43
CA ALA A 100 -20.44 -2.05 5.11
C ALA A 100 -21.34 -2.91 6.01
N THR A 101 -21.29 -4.25 5.92
CA THR A 101 -22.02 -5.16 6.82
C THR A 101 -21.28 -5.33 8.15
N GLY A 102 -19.96 -5.13 8.13
CA GLY A 102 -19.09 -5.37 9.28
C GLY A 102 -18.49 -6.77 9.27
N GLU A 103 -18.47 -7.44 8.11
CA GLU A 103 -17.72 -8.68 7.96
C GLU A 103 -16.27 -8.44 8.39
N ARG A 104 -15.73 -9.39 9.16
CA ARG A 104 -14.39 -9.28 9.74
C ARG A 104 -13.33 -9.83 8.80
N ASP A 105 -12.22 -9.12 8.70
CA ASP A 105 -11.06 -9.56 7.93
C ASP A 105 -10.41 -10.84 8.50
N THR A 106 -9.60 -11.51 7.68
CA THR A 106 -8.98 -12.79 8.05
C THR A 106 -7.48 -12.67 8.30
N VAL A 107 -6.90 -11.49 8.09
CA VAL A 107 -5.45 -11.27 8.14
C VAL A 107 -4.95 -10.81 9.49
N GLU A 108 -3.77 -11.26 9.89
CA GLU A 108 -2.98 -10.60 10.91
C GLU A 108 -1.80 -9.86 10.25
N PHE A 109 -1.34 -8.75 10.85
CA PHE A 109 -0.19 -8.03 10.32
C PHE A 109 0.67 -7.32 11.38
N LEU A 110 1.95 -7.19 11.08
CA LEU A 110 2.91 -6.36 11.80
C LEU A 110 3.28 -5.17 10.91
N ASN A 111 3.10 -3.95 11.44
CA ASN A 111 3.53 -2.73 10.76
C ASN A 111 4.67 -2.09 11.52
N VAL A 112 5.83 -1.92 10.87
CA VAL A 112 6.95 -1.18 11.43
C VAL A 112 7.00 0.21 10.79
N ALA A 113 6.96 1.25 11.64
CA ALA A 113 7.02 2.62 11.16
C ALA A 113 8.37 2.90 10.48
N LYS A 114 8.32 3.62 9.35
CA LYS A 114 9.54 4.18 8.71
C LYS A 114 10.37 4.95 9.73
N ASP A 115 9.70 5.75 10.55
CA ASP A 115 10.34 6.65 11.51
C ASP A 115 11.14 5.88 12.57
N ASP A 116 10.58 4.77 13.09
CA ASP A 116 11.31 3.91 14.05
C ASP A 116 12.48 3.18 13.39
N ALA A 117 12.30 2.66 12.16
CA ALA A 117 13.38 2.00 11.45
C ALA A 117 14.54 2.98 11.19
N LEU A 118 14.26 4.21 10.75
CA LEU A 118 15.31 5.20 10.46
C LEU A 118 15.96 5.79 11.72
N ALA A 119 15.24 5.82 12.85
CA ALA A 119 15.77 6.32 14.13
C ALA A 119 16.49 5.26 14.97
N TRP A 120 16.42 3.98 14.58
CA TRP A 120 17.01 2.88 15.33
C TRP A 120 18.48 3.15 15.71
N PRO A 121 18.90 2.92 16.98
CA PRO A 121 18.18 2.23 18.06
C PRO A 121 17.22 3.09 18.90
N GLN A 122 16.98 4.35 18.54
CA GLN A 122 16.03 5.20 19.25
C GLN A 122 14.60 4.84 18.85
N GLN A 123 13.70 4.76 19.84
CA GLN A 123 12.27 4.62 19.59
C GLN A 123 11.67 6.00 19.25
N ALA A 124 11.21 6.19 18.02
CA ALA A 124 10.60 7.44 17.57
C ALA A 124 9.08 7.47 17.79
N ARG A 125 8.41 6.34 17.59
CA ARG A 125 6.94 6.22 17.58
C ARG A 125 6.45 5.08 18.46
N ARG A 126 7.04 3.88 18.39
CA ARG A 126 6.54 2.71 19.14
C ARG A 126 7.59 1.62 19.34
N ALA A 127 7.39 0.82 20.39
CA ALA A 127 8.11 -0.44 20.59
C ALA A 127 7.53 -1.57 19.71
N TYR A 128 8.35 -2.58 19.45
CA TYR A 128 7.99 -3.79 18.71
C TYR A 128 8.41 -5.04 19.51
N PRO A 129 7.90 -6.24 19.16
CA PRO A 129 8.36 -7.49 19.76
C PRO A 129 9.89 -7.62 19.69
N ASP A 130 10.50 -8.26 20.70
CA ASP A 130 11.96 -8.44 20.75
C ASP A 130 12.49 -9.18 19.51
N THR A 131 11.72 -10.13 18.97
CA THR A 131 11.99 -10.81 17.70
C THR A 131 12.13 -9.83 16.52
N ALA A 132 11.32 -8.77 16.48
CA ALA A 132 11.43 -7.74 15.46
C ALA A 132 12.60 -6.78 15.73
N ASN A 133 12.78 -6.35 16.98
CA ASN A 133 13.89 -5.48 17.38
C ASN A 133 15.25 -6.13 17.08
N ALA A 134 15.41 -7.42 17.35
CA ALA A 134 16.62 -8.20 17.06
C ALA A 134 16.98 -8.23 15.56
N ARG A 135 16.00 -7.96 14.69
CA ARG A 135 16.17 -7.94 13.22
C ARG A 135 15.99 -6.55 12.63
N MET A 136 15.93 -5.51 13.46
CA MET A 136 15.72 -4.14 13.01
C MET A 136 16.85 -3.70 12.07
N GLU A 137 18.09 -3.78 12.53
CA GLU A 137 19.26 -3.34 11.75
C GLU A 137 19.56 -4.25 10.55
N SER A 138 19.41 -5.56 10.70
CA SER A 138 19.80 -6.53 9.67
C SER A 138 18.74 -6.81 8.61
N THR A 139 17.45 -6.56 8.90
CA THR A 139 16.34 -6.92 8.01
C THR A 139 15.41 -5.73 7.72
N ILE A 140 14.87 -5.07 8.77
CA ILE A 140 13.84 -4.05 8.60
C ILE A 140 14.43 -2.77 7.98
N VAL A 141 15.51 -2.25 8.54
CA VAL A 141 16.16 -0.99 8.10
C VAL A 141 16.60 -1.08 6.64
N PRO A 142 17.28 -2.14 6.17
CA PRO A 142 17.63 -2.32 4.77
C PRO A 142 16.40 -2.29 3.85
N PHE A 143 15.33 -3.02 4.19
CA PHE A 143 14.11 -3.04 3.39
C PHE A 143 13.43 -1.65 3.33
N VAL A 144 13.33 -0.96 4.45
CA VAL A 144 12.76 0.40 4.52
C VAL A 144 13.58 1.37 3.67
N LYS A 145 14.91 1.40 3.83
CA LYS A 145 15.79 2.26 3.04
C LYS A 145 15.69 1.96 1.55
N LYS A 146 15.63 0.68 1.17
CA LYS A 146 15.49 0.27 -0.23
C LYS A 146 14.15 0.70 -0.82
N SER A 147 13.07 0.56 -0.06
CA SER A 147 11.74 0.98 -0.48
C SER A 147 11.66 2.51 -0.66
N LEU A 148 12.31 3.27 0.21
CA LEU A 148 12.43 4.73 0.06
C LEU A 148 13.23 5.12 -1.19
N GLU A 149 14.37 4.46 -1.46
CA GLU A 149 15.15 4.70 -2.69
C GLU A 149 14.27 4.51 -3.94
N VAL A 150 13.59 3.36 -4.03
CA VAL A 150 12.74 3.01 -5.17
C VAL A 150 11.62 4.02 -5.33
N ASN A 151 10.84 4.26 -4.27
CA ASN A 151 9.67 5.14 -4.34
C ASN A 151 10.05 6.59 -4.59
N ASN A 152 11.14 7.10 -4.01
CA ASN A 152 11.60 8.46 -4.29
C ASN A 152 12.01 8.63 -5.76
N THR A 153 12.66 7.63 -6.35
CA THR A 153 13.01 7.65 -7.79
C THR A 153 11.75 7.76 -8.65
N LEU A 154 10.71 6.98 -8.33
CA LEU A 154 9.43 7.02 -9.06
C LEU A 154 8.72 8.38 -8.87
N LEU A 155 8.79 8.96 -7.67
CA LEU A 155 8.22 10.27 -7.39
C LEU A 155 8.91 11.39 -8.16
N GLU A 156 10.22 11.33 -8.36
CA GLU A 156 10.93 12.29 -9.22
C GLU A 156 10.44 12.22 -10.67
N VAL A 157 10.22 11.02 -11.20
CA VAL A 157 9.66 10.86 -12.55
C VAL A 157 8.25 11.44 -12.63
N PHE A 158 7.37 11.12 -11.68
CA PHE A 158 6.03 11.69 -11.67
C PHE A 158 6.03 13.21 -11.48
N ASN A 159 6.95 13.74 -10.66
CA ASN A 159 7.14 15.18 -10.46
C ASN A 159 7.41 15.87 -11.80
N ASP A 160 8.38 15.35 -12.55
CA ASP A 160 8.79 15.91 -13.84
C ASP A 160 7.67 15.80 -14.87
N ARG A 161 6.98 14.65 -14.93
CA ARG A 161 5.86 14.42 -15.86
C ARG A 161 4.63 15.27 -15.58
N LEU A 162 4.40 15.61 -14.32
CA LEU A 162 3.35 16.54 -13.91
C LEU A 162 3.74 18.01 -14.18
N GLY A 163 4.96 18.28 -14.66
CA GLY A 163 5.46 19.64 -14.88
C GLY A 163 5.62 20.44 -13.60
N LEU A 164 5.86 19.77 -12.47
CA LEU A 164 6.08 20.40 -11.18
C LEU A 164 7.53 20.90 -11.06
N PRO A 165 7.79 21.96 -10.25
CA PRO A 165 9.15 22.35 -9.91
C PRO A 165 9.93 21.18 -9.30
N SER A 166 11.24 21.13 -9.54
CA SER A 166 12.09 20.03 -9.07
C SER A 166 11.95 19.81 -7.56
N GLY A 167 11.79 18.55 -7.15
CA GLY A 167 11.68 18.15 -5.75
C GLY A 167 10.33 18.45 -5.08
N THR A 168 9.34 18.96 -5.81
CA THR A 168 8.02 19.29 -5.27
C THR A 168 7.34 18.11 -4.60
N LEU A 169 7.29 16.93 -5.22
CA LEU A 169 6.68 15.77 -4.57
C LEU A 169 7.52 15.24 -3.40
N LEU A 170 8.86 15.27 -3.51
CA LEU A 170 9.76 14.76 -2.47
C LEU A 170 9.74 15.60 -1.19
N ARG A 171 9.40 16.89 -1.25
CA ARG A 171 9.29 17.74 -0.05
C ARG A 171 8.22 17.28 0.93
N PHE A 172 7.24 16.49 0.47
CA PHE A 172 6.24 15.87 1.33
C PHE A 172 6.74 14.59 2.02
N HIS A 173 7.93 14.09 1.67
CA HIS A 173 8.45 12.79 2.12
C HIS A 173 9.82 12.90 2.80
N THR A 174 10.10 14.03 3.46
CA THR A 174 11.39 14.22 4.13
C THR A 174 11.58 13.30 5.33
N ALA A 175 12.83 13.06 5.72
CA ALA A 175 13.15 12.31 6.93
C ALA A 175 12.89 13.12 8.22
N GLY A 176 12.80 14.45 8.12
CA GLY A 176 12.66 15.34 9.29
C GLY A 176 11.23 15.48 9.82
N GLU A 177 10.24 15.03 9.06
CA GLU A 177 8.84 15.04 9.49
C GLU A 177 8.31 13.62 9.65
N TYR A 178 7.60 13.37 10.76
CA TYR A 178 6.90 12.11 10.95
C TYR A 178 5.80 11.92 9.92
N SER A 179 5.62 10.68 9.49
CA SER A 179 4.63 10.30 8.50
C SER A 179 3.93 9.01 8.90
N GLY A 180 2.83 8.69 8.23
CA GLY A 180 2.24 7.35 8.34
C GLY A 180 3.01 6.26 7.57
N SER A 181 4.21 6.51 7.03
CA SER A 181 4.91 5.52 6.20
C SER A 181 5.31 4.29 7.02
N GLU A 182 5.10 3.08 6.48
CA GLU A 182 5.30 1.83 7.21
C GLU A 182 5.63 0.64 6.30
N ALA A 183 6.41 -0.31 6.83
CA ALA A 183 6.55 -1.64 6.28
C ALA A 183 5.54 -2.57 6.96
N ARG A 184 4.63 -3.16 6.18
CA ARG A 184 3.56 -4.05 6.64
C ARG A 184 3.80 -5.47 6.17
N ILE A 185 3.97 -6.40 7.10
CA ILE A 185 4.02 -7.84 6.84
C ILE A 185 2.66 -8.45 7.19
N ILE A 186 2.02 -9.11 6.22
CA ILE A 186 0.66 -9.63 6.34
C ILE A 186 0.68 -11.14 6.18
N LYS A 187 -0.01 -11.83 7.09
CA LYS A 187 -0.32 -13.26 7.01
C LYS A 187 -1.81 -13.47 6.85
N ASN A 188 -2.19 -14.28 5.88
CA ASN A 188 -3.55 -14.80 5.72
C ASN A 188 -3.52 -16.33 5.79
N PRO A 189 -4.32 -16.97 6.67
CA PRO A 189 -4.35 -18.41 6.76
C PRO A 189 -4.96 -19.07 5.50
N PRO A 190 -4.65 -20.35 5.25
CA PRO A 190 -5.38 -21.18 4.29
C PRO A 190 -6.89 -21.13 4.52
N THR A 191 -7.68 -21.27 3.45
CA THR A 191 -9.14 -21.28 3.55
C THR A 191 -9.78 -22.13 2.46
N SER A 192 -10.90 -22.77 2.79
CA SER A 192 -11.81 -23.39 1.83
C SER A 192 -12.94 -22.43 1.37
N ASN A 193 -13.17 -21.34 2.11
CA ASN A 193 -14.05 -20.26 1.67
C ASN A 193 -13.29 -19.39 0.68
N THR A 194 -13.79 -19.33 -0.56
CA THR A 194 -13.16 -18.63 -1.69
C THR A 194 -13.67 -17.20 -1.91
N THR A 195 -14.71 -16.77 -1.17
CA THR A 195 -15.38 -15.48 -1.39
C THR A 195 -15.14 -14.47 -0.27
N LYS A 196 -14.80 -14.94 0.93
CA LYS A 196 -14.56 -14.08 2.10
C LYS A 196 -13.38 -13.14 1.88
N GLN A 197 -13.61 -11.83 1.98
CA GLN A 197 -12.56 -10.84 1.79
C GLN A 197 -11.55 -10.90 2.95
N ALA A 198 -10.28 -11.04 2.59
CA ALA A 198 -9.16 -10.95 3.52
C ALA A 198 -8.80 -9.49 3.82
N ILE A 199 -8.96 -8.61 2.82
CA ILE A 199 -8.91 -7.16 2.96
C ILE A 199 -10.02 -6.60 2.07
N GLY A 200 -10.87 -5.74 2.64
CA GLY A 200 -11.98 -5.12 1.93
C GLY A 200 -11.56 -4.28 0.73
N SER A 201 -12.49 -3.99 -0.18
CA SER A 201 -12.21 -3.05 -1.27
C SER A 201 -11.79 -1.70 -0.73
N HIS A 202 -10.72 -1.10 -1.26
CA HIS A 202 -10.23 0.21 -0.84
C HIS A 202 -9.30 0.81 -1.89
N THR A 203 -8.97 2.08 -1.73
CA THR A 203 -7.76 2.70 -2.27
C THR A 203 -6.73 2.90 -1.17
N ASP A 204 -5.45 2.93 -1.53
CA ASP A 204 -4.37 3.16 -0.57
C ASP A 204 -4.28 4.62 -0.15
N PHE A 205 -3.88 4.87 1.09
CA PHE A 205 -4.15 6.17 1.73
C PHE A 205 -3.09 7.22 1.38
N GLY A 206 -1.88 6.74 1.01
CA GLY A 206 -0.68 7.54 0.86
C GLY A 206 -0.38 7.89 -0.58
N THR A 207 0.91 7.94 -0.89
CA THR A 207 1.44 8.36 -2.18
C THR A 207 1.70 7.15 -3.09
N LEU A 208 2.49 6.19 -2.60
CA LEU A 208 2.89 4.98 -3.34
C LEU A 208 2.90 3.76 -2.43
N SER A 209 2.56 2.61 -2.99
CA SER A 209 2.69 1.30 -2.36
C SER A 209 3.68 0.43 -3.14
N PHE A 210 4.56 -0.26 -2.43
CA PHE A 210 5.56 -1.18 -2.98
C PHE A 210 5.31 -2.58 -2.39
N LEU A 211 4.48 -3.37 -3.06
CA LEU A 211 3.93 -4.65 -2.61
C LEU A 211 4.69 -5.83 -3.22
N HIS A 212 4.99 -6.82 -2.37
CA HIS A 212 5.50 -8.13 -2.76
C HIS A 212 4.59 -9.21 -2.19
N ASN A 213 4.13 -10.12 -3.04
CA ASN A 213 3.39 -11.32 -2.65
C ASN A 213 3.86 -12.50 -3.51
N ARG A 214 3.66 -13.72 -3.00
CA ARG A 214 4.02 -14.95 -3.71
C ARG A 214 2.81 -15.71 -4.26
N LEU A 215 1.70 -15.69 -3.51
CA LEU A 215 0.41 -16.23 -3.93
C LEU A 215 -0.51 -15.12 -4.44
N GLY A 216 -1.54 -15.51 -5.19
CA GLY A 216 -2.58 -14.63 -5.70
C GLY A 216 -3.45 -13.95 -4.62
N GLY A 217 -4.65 -13.56 -5.00
CA GLY A 217 -5.66 -12.99 -4.07
C GLY A 217 -5.84 -11.48 -4.18
N LEU A 218 -4.84 -10.74 -4.67
CA LEU A 218 -5.04 -9.33 -5.02
C LEU A 218 -5.96 -9.24 -6.25
N GLN A 219 -7.00 -8.42 -6.13
CA GLN A 219 -7.86 -8.05 -7.25
C GLN A 219 -7.93 -6.54 -7.38
N VAL A 220 -8.01 -6.07 -8.63
CA VAL A 220 -8.27 -4.67 -8.98
C VAL A 220 -9.64 -4.56 -9.63
N PHE A 221 -10.31 -3.42 -9.42
CA PHE A 221 -11.50 -3.06 -10.16
C PHE A 221 -11.10 -2.11 -11.29
N VAL A 222 -11.04 -2.62 -12.52
CA VAL A 222 -10.56 -1.84 -13.67
C VAL A 222 -11.64 -0.84 -14.09
N PRO A 223 -11.30 0.43 -14.39
CA PRO A 223 -12.29 1.38 -14.90
C PRO A 223 -13.04 0.84 -16.12
N GLY A 224 -14.39 0.87 -16.07
CA GLY A 224 -15.26 0.35 -17.12
C GLY A 224 -15.44 -1.18 -17.14
N ALA A 225 -14.82 -1.93 -16.22
CA ALA A 225 -15.04 -3.37 -16.12
C ALA A 225 -16.29 -3.70 -15.29
N GLU A 226 -16.94 -4.81 -15.62
CA GLU A 226 -18.12 -5.31 -14.90
C GLU A 226 -17.76 -6.14 -13.65
N SER A 227 -16.50 -6.59 -13.55
CA SER A 227 -16.05 -7.49 -12.50
C SER A 227 -14.62 -7.25 -12.06
N TRP A 228 -14.32 -7.69 -10.82
CA TRP A 228 -12.99 -7.69 -10.24
C TRP A 228 -12.06 -8.63 -11.00
N GLN A 229 -10.84 -8.19 -11.28
CA GLN A 229 -9.83 -8.96 -12.00
C GLN A 229 -8.63 -9.22 -11.10
N TYR A 230 -8.11 -10.45 -11.10
CA TYR A 230 -6.91 -10.78 -10.34
C TYR A 230 -5.64 -10.18 -10.94
N VAL A 231 -4.70 -9.86 -10.05
CA VAL A 231 -3.32 -9.53 -10.42
C VAL A 231 -2.45 -10.74 -10.12
N LYS A 232 -1.93 -11.38 -11.17
CA LYS A 232 -1.11 -12.60 -11.08
C LYS A 232 0.30 -12.27 -10.57
N PRO A 233 0.73 -12.77 -9.41
CA PRO A 233 2.09 -12.51 -8.94
C PRO A 233 3.12 -13.02 -9.93
N ILE A 234 4.12 -12.20 -10.25
CA ILE A 234 5.26 -12.58 -11.10
C ILE A 234 6.50 -12.65 -10.20
N PRO A 235 7.26 -13.76 -10.21
CA PRO A 235 8.52 -13.85 -9.48
C PRO A 235 9.46 -12.69 -9.78
N ASN A 236 10.12 -12.16 -8.76
CA ASN A 236 11.04 -11.02 -8.84
C ASN A 236 10.43 -9.71 -9.38
N HIS A 237 9.11 -9.57 -9.28
CA HIS A 237 8.41 -8.33 -9.58
C HIS A 237 7.65 -7.88 -8.34
N ALA A 238 7.82 -6.63 -7.97
CA ALA A 238 6.91 -5.95 -7.07
C ALA A 238 5.66 -5.51 -7.83
N ILE A 239 4.53 -5.46 -7.14
CA ILE A 239 3.33 -4.76 -7.59
C ILE A 239 3.37 -3.38 -6.95
N CYS A 240 3.33 -2.34 -7.76
CA CYS A 240 3.33 -0.96 -7.30
C CYS A 240 2.00 -0.31 -7.63
N ASN A 241 1.54 0.60 -6.77
CA ASN A 241 0.36 1.40 -7.06
C ASN A 241 0.41 2.79 -6.45
N ILE A 242 -0.40 3.67 -7.04
CA ILE A 242 -0.63 5.04 -6.59
C ILE A 242 -1.73 5.02 -5.52
N GLY A 243 -1.52 5.83 -4.47
CA GLY A 243 -2.50 6.06 -3.42
C GLY A 243 -3.17 7.43 -3.53
N ASP A 244 -4.13 7.65 -2.64
CA ASP A 244 -4.98 8.84 -2.56
C ASP A 244 -4.19 10.15 -2.55
N ALA A 245 -3.12 10.24 -1.74
CA ALA A 245 -2.39 11.49 -1.57
C ALA A 245 -1.75 11.95 -2.90
N LEU A 246 -1.15 11.04 -3.66
CA LEU A 246 -0.57 11.38 -4.96
C LEU A 246 -1.63 11.67 -6.02
N ALA A 247 -2.74 10.92 -6.00
CA ALA A 247 -3.88 11.21 -6.86
C ALA A 247 -4.45 12.61 -6.59
N ILE A 248 -4.60 12.99 -5.32
CA ILE A 248 -5.04 14.33 -4.89
C ILE A 248 -4.03 15.39 -5.30
N PHE A 249 -2.74 15.23 -4.98
CA PHE A 249 -1.69 16.19 -5.34
C PHE A 249 -1.65 16.45 -6.86
N SER A 250 -1.85 15.41 -7.67
CA SER A 250 -1.88 15.49 -9.13
C SER A 250 -3.18 16.03 -9.73
N GLY A 251 -4.18 16.36 -8.93
CA GLY A 251 -5.50 16.78 -9.42
C GLY A 251 -6.23 15.69 -10.22
N GLY A 252 -6.01 14.42 -9.87
CA GLY A 252 -6.63 13.26 -10.52
C GLY A 252 -5.98 12.79 -11.82
N ILE A 253 -4.88 13.42 -12.25
CA ILE A 253 -4.12 12.97 -13.44
C ILE A 253 -3.55 11.57 -13.19
N LEU A 254 -2.97 11.35 -12.01
CA LEU A 254 -2.54 10.05 -11.54
C LEU A 254 -3.69 9.39 -10.77
N ARG A 255 -3.90 8.10 -11.01
CA ARG A 255 -5.09 7.38 -10.50
C ARG A 255 -4.77 6.52 -9.30
N SER A 256 -5.52 6.73 -8.22
CA SER A 256 -5.61 5.78 -7.10
C SER A 256 -6.78 4.85 -7.37
N ASN A 257 -6.52 3.55 -7.56
CA ASN A 257 -7.54 2.60 -8.02
C ASN A 257 -8.01 1.61 -6.95
N LEU A 258 -9.28 1.23 -7.07
CA LEU A 258 -9.93 0.26 -6.20
C LEU A 258 -9.27 -1.11 -6.32
N HIS A 259 -8.88 -1.66 -5.18
CA HIS A 259 -8.36 -3.01 -5.06
C HIS A 259 -8.86 -3.68 -3.79
N ARG A 260 -8.85 -5.01 -3.76
CA ARG A 260 -9.21 -5.83 -2.59
C ARG A 260 -8.32 -7.05 -2.51
N VAL A 261 -8.34 -7.73 -1.37
CA VAL A 261 -7.71 -9.05 -1.24
C VAL A 261 -8.77 -10.07 -0.88
N ILE A 262 -8.92 -11.06 -1.75
CA ILE A 262 -9.69 -12.27 -1.49
C ILE A 262 -8.71 -13.47 -1.44
N PRO A 263 -9.18 -14.68 -1.09
CA PRO A 263 -8.33 -15.86 -1.08
C PRO A 263 -7.68 -16.07 -2.46
N PRO A 264 -6.43 -16.56 -2.52
CA PRO A 264 -5.82 -16.93 -3.79
C PRO A 264 -6.72 -17.89 -4.59
N PRO A 265 -6.75 -17.80 -5.93
CA PRO A 265 -7.61 -18.65 -6.72
C PRO A 265 -7.10 -20.11 -6.79
N GLY A 266 -8.02 -21.04 -6.99
CA GLY A 266 -7.71 -22.47 -7.19
C GLY A 266 -7.00 -23.11 -5.99
N LEU A 267 -6.03 -24.00 -6.27
CA LEU A 267 -5.28 -24.75 -5.26
C LEU A 267 -4.47 -23.85 -4.31
N GLN A 268 -4.16 -22.61 -4.72
CA GLN A 268 -3.44 -21.67 -3.86
C GLN A 268 -4.26 -21.24 -2.64
N ALA A 269 -5.60 -21.34 -2.66
CA ALA A 269 -6.46 -21.00 -1.52
C ALA A 269 -6.15 -21.83 -0.26
N GLY A 270 -5.70 -23.08 -0.46
CA GLY A 270 -5.32 -24.01 0.60
C GLY A 270 -3.94 -23.76 1.21
N LEU A 271 -3.27 -22.66 0.83
CA LEU A 271 -1.93 -22.32 1.31
C LEU A 271 -1.94 -21.02 2.11
N GLU A 272 -0.96 -20.91 3.01
CA GLU A 272 -0.72 -19.68 3.76
C GLU A 272 -0.21 -18.60 2.80
N ARG A 273 -0.87 -17.44 2.80
CA ARG A 273 -0.52 -16.31 1.95
C ARG A 273 0.21 -15.25 2.76
N TRP A 274 1.40 -14.91 2.28
CA TRP A 274 2.21 -13.81 2.77
C TRP A 274 2.27 -12.65 1.77
N SER A 275 2.19 -11.43 2.29
CA SER A 275 2.49 -10.22 1.52
C SER A 275 3.22 -9.19 2.36
N LEU A 276 4.16 -8.48 1.75
CA LEU A 276 4.96 -7.41 2.32
C LEU A 276 4.73 -6.14 1.51
N VAL A 277 4.30 -5.07 2.16
CA VAL A 277 4.09 -3.77 1.50
C VAL A 277 4.85 -2.69 2.23
N PHE A 278 5.56 -1.85 1.49
CA PHE A 278 5.97 -0.55 2.01
C PHE A 278 5.00 0.53 1.53
N PHE A 279 4.33 1.19 2.47
CA PHE A 279 3.46 2.32 2.20
C PHE A 279 4.23 3.63 2.36
N THR A 280 4.35 4.40 1.30
CA THR A 280 4.91 5.76 1.31
C THR A 280 3.78 6.74 1.55
N ARG A 281 3.86 7.54 2.61
CA ARG A 281 2.85 8.55 2.98
C ARG A 281 3.51 9.92 3.17
N PRO A 282 2.80 11.02 2.90
CA PRO A 282 3.30 12.36 3.19
C PRO A 282 3.58 12.57 4.68
N GLY A 283 4.37 13.59 5.00
CA GLY A 283 4.52 14.12 6.35
C GLY A 283 3.16 14.50 6.93
N ASN A 284 2.97 14.24 8.22
CA ASN A 284 1.68 14.32 8.91
C ASN A 284 0.97 15.66 8.72
N SER A 285 1.69 16.77 8.67
CA SER A 285 1.14 18.13 8.53
C SER A 285 0.79 18.52 7.09
N SER A 286 1.17 17.71 6.10
CA SER A 286 0.93 17.99 4.70
C SER A 286 -0.57 18.09 4.41
N LEU A 287 -1.03 19.24 3.94
CA LEU A 287 -2.41 19.41 3.50
C LEU A 287 -2.64 18.60 2.22
N LEU A 288 -3.64 17.73 2.20
CA LEU A 288 -3.99 16.97 1.01
C LEU A 288 -4.87 17.83 0.09
N THR A 289 -4.21 18.54 -0.82
CA THR A 289 -4.85 19.38 -1.84
C THR A 289 -4.11 19.30 -3.18
N ALA A 290 -4.82 19.52 -4.29
CA ALA A 290 -4.19 19.55 -5.60
C ALA A 290 -3.18 20.70 -5.74
N LEU A 291 -2.03 20.41 -6.36
CA LEU A 291 -0.92 21.35 -6.52
C LEU A 291 -1.13 22.31 -7.72
N VAL A 292 -2.32 22.93 -7.79
CA VAL A 292 -2.76 23.76 -8.93
C VAL A 292 -1.89 24.99 -9.15
N GLN A 293 -1.22 25.50 -8.11
CA GLN A 293 -0.33 26.65 -8.24
C GLN A 293 1.05 26.28 -8.79
N ASP A 294 1.45 25.02 -8.64
CA ASP A 294 2.77 24.53 -9.01
C ASP A 294 2.80 23.92 -10.41
N SER A 295 1.65 23.59 -11.01
CA SER A 295 1.59 23.00 -12.35
C SER A 295 0.36 23.46 -13.15
N PRO A 296 0.55 24.06 -14.34
CA PRO A 296 -0.55 24.37 -15.26
C PRO A 296 -1.35 23.14 -15.69
N MET A 297 -0.69 21.98 -15.79
CA MET A 297 -1.33 20.71 -16.13
C MET A 297 -2.32 20.29 -15.04
N ILE A 298 -1.90 20.37 -13.77
CA ILE A 298 -2.75 20.07 -12.62
C ILE A 298 -3.90 21.10 -12.52
N ALA A 299 -3.61 22.38 -12.74
CA ALA A 299 -4.63 23.42 -12.75
C ALA A 299 -5.73 23.16 -13.79
N GLU A 300 -5.37 22.69 -14.99
CA GLU A 300 -6.34 22.34 -16.03
C GLU A 300 -7.17 21.09 -15.68
N ALA A 301 -6.52 20.05 -15.16
CA ALA A 301 -7.21 18.83 -14.73
C ALA A 301 -8.25 19.11 -13.63
N VAL A 302 -7.91 19.96 -12.67
CA VAL A 302 -8.83 20.38 -11.61
C VAL A 302 -9.98 21.22 -12.14
N ARG A 303 -9.74 22.13 -13.11
CA ARG A 303 -10.81 22.92 -13.77
C ARG A 303 -11.86 22.06 -14.46
N SER A 304 -11.45 20.90 -14.99
CA SER A 304 -12.33 19.95 -15.67
C SER A 304 -13.02 18.97 -14.71
N SER A 305 -12.73 19.05 -13.42
CA SER A 305 -13.29 18.18 -12.38
C SER A 305 -14.38 18.91 -11.58
N PRO A 306 -15.27 18.17 -10.89
CA PRO A 306 -16.22 18.78 -9.96
C PRO A 306 -15.51 19.68 -8.93
N PRO A 307 -16.06 20.88 -8.64
CA PRO A 307 -15.47 21.80 -7.67
C PRO A 307 -15.23 21.14 -6.31
N GLY A 308 -14.06 21.39 -5.71
CA GLY A 308 -13.69 20.87 -4.40
C GLY A 308 -13.31 19.38 -4.36
N LYS A 309 -13.38 18.62 -5.47
CA LYS A 309 -13.06 17.17 -5.51
C LYS A 309 -11.67 16.84 -4.92
N PHE A 310 -10.70 17.71 -5.13
CA PHE A 310 -9.32 17.52 -4.66
C PHE A 310 -8.92 18.49 -3.54
N GLU A 311 -9.89 19.11 -2.86
CA GLU A 311 -9.68 19.99 -1.71
C GLU A 311 -10.22 19.31 -0.45
N THR A 312 -9.43 18.44 0.16
CA THR A 312 -9.92 17.59 1.25
C THR A 312 -10.16 18.34 2.57
N GLY A 313 -9.59 19.53 2.71
CA GLY A 313 -9.55 20.27 3.98
C GLY A 313 -8.85 19.53 5.13
N SER A 314 -8.11 18.46 4.82
CA SER A 314 -7.52 17.54 5.80
C SER A 314 -6.02 17.42 5.63
N THR A 315 -5.30 17.32 6.74
CA THR A 315 -3.88 16.93 6.70
C THR A 315 -3.74 15.45 6.34
N ALA A 316 -2.54 15.03 5.94
CA ALA A 316 -2.23 13.63 5.69
C ALA A 316 -2.47 12.76 6.94
N LEU A 317 -2.20 13.29 8.14
CA LEU A 317 -2.49 12.61 9.39
C LEU A 317 -4.00 12.47 9.63
N ASP A 318 -4.77 13.55 9.48
CA ASP A 318 -6.23 13.49 9.70
C ASP A 318 -6.90 12.52 8.72
N TRP A 319 -6.49 12.57 7.46
CA TRP A 319 -6.95 11.65 6.43
C TRP A 319 -6.65 10.20 6.81
N PHE A 320 -5.40 9.92 7.15
CA PHE A 320 -4.94 8.60 7.55
C PHE A 320 -5.66 8.08 8.80
N SER A 321 -5.68 8.88 9.87
CA SER A 321 -6.25 8.49 11.16
C SER A 321 -7.75 8.28 11.08
N ARG A 322 -8.49 9.12 10.33
CA ARG A 322 -9.92 8.91 10.05
C ARG A 322 -10.15 7.54 9.40
N ARG A 323 -9.39 7.23 8.33
CA ARG A 323 -9.57 5.98 7.58
C ARG A 323 -9.26 4.76 8.44
N ILE A 324 -8.13 4.75 9.18
CA ILE A 324 -7.78 3.64 10.09
C ILE A 324 -8.83 3.47 11.19
N LYS A 325 -9.19 4.56 11.88
CA LYS A 325 -10.13 4.54 13.00
C LYS A 325 -11.46 3.91 12.60
N ASN A 326 -11.98 4.30 11.44
CA ASN A 326 -13.29 3.87 10.97
C ASN A 326 -13.32 2.46 10.34
N GLN A 327 -12.17 1.84 10.12
CA GLN A 327 -12.09 0.42 9.75
C GLN A 327 -12.18 -0.52 10.95
N ARG A 328 -11.89 -0.05 12.16
CA ARG A 328 -11.87 -0.87 13.38
C ARG A 328 -13.26 -1.34 13.76
N ILE A 329 -13.39 -2.64 14.01
CA ILE A 329 -14.64 -3.25 14.47
C ILE A 329 -15.10 -2.64 15.79
N LYS A 330 -14.18 -2.34 16.72
CA LYS A 330 -14.51 -1.72 18.02
C LYS A 330 -15.10 -0.31 17.88
N ASN A 331 -14.77 0.43 16.83
CA ASN A 331 -15.29 1.78 16.57
C ASN A 331 -16.59 1.77 15.76
N ARG A 332 -17.02 0.60 15.27
CA ARG A 332 -18.16 0.47 14.37
C ARG A 332 -19.47 0.71 15.12
N LYS A 333 -20.25 1.70 14.65
CA LYS A 333 -21.62 1.99 15.10
C LYS A 333 -22.68 1.47 14.12
N GLY A 334 -22.29 1.31 12.85
CA GLY A 334 -23.15 0.89 11.76
C GLY A 334 -22.44 1.00 10.40
N PRO A 335 -23.16 0.78 9.28
CA PRO A 335 -22.62 0.90 7.92
C PRO A 335 -21.97 2.25 7.61
N GLU A 336 -22.48 3.34 8.19
CA GLU A 336 -21.97 4.70 8.05
C GLU A 336 -20.53 4.84 8.58
N THR A 337 -20.15 4.05 9.58
CA THR A 337 -18.77 4.03 10.07
C THR A 337 -17.83 3.54 8.96
N TRP A 338 -18.20 2.47 8.24
CA TRP A 338 -17.41 1.99 7.10
C TRP A 338 -17.36 3.01 5.97
N MET A 339 -18.48 3.65 5.64
CA MET A 339 -18.52 4.72 4.64
C MET A 339 -17.61 5.90 5.01
N ALA A 340 -17.52 6.23 6.30
CA ALA A 340 -16.61 7.25 6.80
C ALA A 340 -15.13 6.84 6.80
N SER A 341 -14.79 5.57 6.49
CA SER A 341 -13.41 5.09 6.32
C SER A 341 -12.88 5.24 4.88
N ARG A 342 -13.75 5.61 3.94
CA ARG A 342 -13.42 5.75 2.52
C ARG A 342 -12.55 7.00 2.26
N GLY A 343 -11.63 6.88 1.33
CA GLY A 343 -10.85 7.94 0.71
C GLY A 343 -11.38 8.27 -0.69
N THR A 344 -10.56 8.09 -1.73
CA THR A 344 -10.91 8.44 -3.11
C THR A 344 -11.70 7.34 -3.86
N GLU A 345 -12.30 6.37 -3.16
CA GLU A 345 -13.02 5.25 -3.80
C GLU A 345 -14.38 5.60 -4.38
N GLN A 346 -14.74 6.89 -4.45
CA GLN A 346 -15.93 7.32 -5.17
C GLN A 346 -15.67 7.11 -6.66
N VAL A 347 -16.14 5.94 -7.11
CA VAL A 347 -16.16 5.49 -8.50
C VAL A 347 -16.82 6.60 -9.32
N GLU A 348 -16.11 7.12 -10.31
CA GLU A 348 -16.73 7.77 -11.45
C GLU A 348 -17.66 6.73 -12.07
N VAL A 349 -18.95 6.82 -11.74
CA VAL A 349 -20.03 6.06 -12.38
C VAL A 349 -20.21 6.59 -13.79
#